data_AF-A0A3C1DBK1-F1
#
_entry.id   AF-A0A3C1DBK1-F1
#
_cell.length_a   1.000
_cell.length_b   1.000
_cell.length_c   1.000
_cell.angle_alpha   90.00
_cell.angle_beta   90.00
_cell.angle_gamma   90.00
#
_symmetry.space_group_name_H-M   'P 1'
#
loop_
_entity.id
_entity.type
_entity.pdbx_description
1 polymer ?
#
loop_
_entity_poly.entity_id
_entity_poly.type
_entity_poly.pdbx_seq_one_letter_code
_entity_poly.pdbx_strand_id
1 'polypeptide(L)'
;MTTYLAHYQSPAAADVRGSGVFEFDSDARMGTKDNQRDARLRMLDIFGKDAASWNITKVERKTANSDVIDGQLALDFRPEKKRRKRRTKEYW
;
A
#
# COMPACT_ATOMS: atom_id res chain seq x y z
N MET A 1 19.55 0.45 1.53
CA MET A 1 18.31 -0.26 1.15
C MET A 1 17.10 0.35 1.85
N THR A 2 16.12 0.78 1.05
CA THR A 2 14.84 1.35 1.49
C THR A 2 13.72 0.42 1.07
N THR A 3 12.74 0.19 1.96
CA THR A 3 11.53 -0.58 1.63
C THR A 3 10.47 0.31 0.99
N TYR A 4 9.91 -0.17 -0.11
CA TYR A 4 8.90 0.49 -0.91
C TYR A 4 7.66 -0.41 -1.05
N LEU A 5 6.52 0.22 -1.26
CA LEU A 5 5.25 -0.41 -1.61
C LEU A 5 4.99 -0.16 -3.09
N ALA A 6 4.81 -1.22 -3.88
CA ALA A 6 4.42 -1.11 -5.29
C ALA A 6 2.95 -1.50 -5.45
N HIS A 7 2.18 -0.61 -6.09
CA HIS A 7 0.83 -0.89 -6.54
C HIS A 7 0.87 -1.43 -7.95
N TYR A 8 0.17 -2.53 -8.19
CA TYR A 8 0.06 -3.11 -9.53
C TYR A 8 -1.40 -3.28 -9.95
N GLN A 9 -1.58 -3.34 -11.27
CA GLN A 9 -2.86 -3.57 -11.90
C GLN A 9 -2.67 -4.54 -13.07
N SER A 10 -3.49 -5.59 -13.09
CA SER A 10 -3.58 -6.51 -14.22
C SER A 10 -4.22 -5.83 -15.45
N PRO A 11 -3.86 -6.22 -16.68
CA PRO A 11 -4.52 -5.72 -17.89
C PRO A 11 -6.02 -6.00 -17.89
N ALA A 12 -6.80 -5.15 -18.56
CA ALA A 12 -8.26 -5.28 -18.65
C ALA A 12 -8.73 -6.59 -19.31
N ALA A 13 -7.86 -7.21 -20.12
CA ALA A 13 -8.09 -8.48 -20.81
C ALA A 13 -7.53 -9.71 -20.06
N ALA A 14 -7.01 -9.55 -18.83
CA ALA A 14 -6.53 -10.67 -18.03
C ALA A 14 -7.70 -11.47 -17.43
N ASP A 15 -7.55 -12.79 -17.40
CA ASP A 15 -8.53 -13.76 -16.90
C ASP A 15 -8.83 -13.54 -15.40
N VAL A 16 -7.82 -13.10 -14.64
CA VAL A 16 -7.95 -12.63 -13.26
C VAL A 16 -7.67 -11.14 -13.23
N ARG A 17 -8.72 -10.34 -13.04
CA ARG A 17 -8.59 -8.91 -12.77
C ARG A 17 -8.15 -8.71 -11.32
N GLY A 18 -6.90 -8.32 -11.13
CA GLY A 18 -6.31 -8.10 -9.82
C GLY A 18 -5.61 -6.74 -9.76
N SER A 19 -6.01 -5.92 -8.80
CA SER A 19 -5.21 -4.82 -8.29
C SER A 19 -4.70 -5.21 -6.91
N GLY A 20 -3.42 -4.99 -6.64
CA GLY A 20 -2.85 -5.32 -5.35
C GLY A 20 -1.62 -4.49 -5.04
N VAL A 21 -1.05 -4.75 -3.87
CA VAL A 21 0.18 -4.12 -3.41
C VAL A 21 1.19 -5.18 -3.00
N PHE A 22 2.48 -4.91 -3.18
CA PHE A 22 3.54 -5.75 -2.64
C PHE A 22 4.71 -4.92 -2.15
N GLU A 23 5.47 -5.50 -1.24
CA GLU A 23 6.66 -4.88 -0.67
C GLU A 23 7.92 -5.30 -1.43
N PHE A 24 8.81 -4.33 -1.65
CA PHE A 24 10.12 -4.59 -2.23
C PHE A 24 11.18 -3.68 -1.63
N ASP A 25 12.41 -4.17 -1.57
CA ASP A 25 13.57 -3.39 -1.15
C ASP A 25 14.34 -2.92 -2.38
N SER A 26 14.70 -1.63 -2.39
CA SER A 26 15.55 -1.06 -3.43
C SER A 26 16.52 -0.05 -2.83
N ASP A 27 17.70 0.08 -3.45
CA ASP A 27 18.68 1.11 -3.10
C ASP A 27 18.52 2.39 -3.95
N ALA A 28 17.76 2.29 -5.04
CA ALA A 28 17.46 3.40 -5.92
C ALA A 28 16.40 4.33 -5.33
N ARG A 29 16.56 5.64 -5.55
CA ARG A 29 15.60 6.66 -5.06
C ARG A 29 14.22 6.48 -5.69
N MET A 30 13.19 6.85 -4.93
CA MET A 30 11.79 6.81 -5.40
C MET A 30 11.63 7.62 -6.70
N GLY A 31 10.90 7.07 -7.66
CA GLY A 31 10.63 7.73 -8.95
C GLY A 31 11.74 7.61 -9.98
N THR A 32 12.85 6.92 -9.67
CA THR A 32 13.88 6.60 -10.66
C THR A 32 13.50 5.37 -11.48
N LYS A 33 14.07 5.25 -12.69
CA LYS A 33 13.87 4.06 -13.56
C LYS A 33 14.42 2.78 -12.91
N ASP A 34 15.52 2.89 -12.19
CA ASP A 34 16.13 1.76 -11.49
C ASP A 34 15.20 1.21 -10.40
N ASN A 35 14.55 2.10 -9.64
CA ASN A 35 13.56 1.69 -8.64
C ASN A 35 12.35 0.99 -9.30
N GLN A 36 11.85 1.49 -10.42
CA GLN A 36 10.78 0.83 -11.17
C GLN A 36 11.19 -0.54 -11.71
N ARG A 37 12.45 -0.69 -12.14
CA ARG A 37 13.01 -1.96 -12.59
C ARG A 37 13.10 -2.95 -11.43
N ASP A 38 13.59 -2.53 -10.28
CA ASP A 38 13.66 -3.36 -9.07
C ASP A 38 12.27 -3.83 -8.63
N ALA A 39 11.30 -2.91 -8.63
CA ALA A 39 9.89 -3.24 -8.36
C ALA A 39 9.37 -4.29 -9.35
N ARG A 40 9.67 -4.15 -10.64
CA ARG A 40 9.26 -5.10 -11.68
C ARG A 40 9.92 -6.47 -11.52
N LEU A 41 11.20 -6.51 -11.16
CA LEU A 41 11.90 -7.76 -10.88
C LEU A 41 11.28 -8.47 -9.68
N ARG A 42 10.97 -7.75 -8.61
CA ARG A 42 10.32 -8.33 -7.43
C ARG A 42 8.90 -8.82 -7.73
N MET A 43 8.17 -8.11 -8.58
CA MET A 43 6.85 -8.51 -9.04
C MET A 43 6.88 -9.83 -9.82
N LEU A 44 7.83 -9.98 -10.73
CA LEU A 44 8.02 -11.22 -11.50
C LEU A 44 8.52 -12.37 -10.62
N ASP A 45 9.26 -12.08 -9.56
CA ASP A 45 9.72 -13.09 -8.60
C ASP A 45 8.56 -13.65 -7.75
N ILE A 46 7.65 -12.78 -7.29
CA ILE A 46 6.50 -13.18 -6.45
C ILE A 46 5.42 -13.88 -7.28
N PHE A 47 5.05 -13.31 -8.42
CA PHE A 47 3.87 -13.74 -9.19
C PHE A 47 4.24 -14.50 -10.48
N GLY A 48 5.52 -14.53 -10.86
CA GLY A 48 5.98 -15.30 -12.01
C GLY A 48 5.35 -14.87 -13.33
N LYS A 49 4.87 -15.87 -14.07
CA LYS A 49 4.33 -15.73 -15.43
C LYS A 49 3.07 -14.86 -15.48
N ASP A 50 2.25 -14.89 -14.44
CA ASP A 50 0.97 -14.18 -14.42
C ASP A 50 1.18 -12.65 -14.41
N ALA A 51 2.24 -12.19 -13.73
CA ALA A 51 2.58 -10.77 -13.65
C ALA A 51 3.31 -10.20 -14.87
N ALA A 52 3.70 -11.02 -15.84
CA ALA A 52 4.43 -10.54 -17.03
C ALA A 52 3.67 -9.43 -17.79
N SER A 53 2.34 -9.51 -17.77
CA SER A 53 1.45 -8.54 -18.44
C SER A 53 0.97 -7.41 -17.51
N TRP A 54 1.16 -7.53 -16.19
CA TRP A 54 0.67 -6.54 -15.22
C TRP A 54 1.53 -5.29 -15.24
N ASN A 55 0.95 -4.14 -14.87
CA ASN A 55 1.64 -2.85 -14.84
C ASN A 55 1.73 -2.32 -13.40
N ILE A 56 2.85 -1.66 -13.09
CA ILE A 56 3.05 -0.96 -11.81
C ILE A 56 2.51 0.46 -11.99
N THR A 57 1.49 0.83 -11.22
CA THR A 57 0.82 2.13 -11.32
C THR A 57 1.47 3.17 -10.42
N LYS A 58 1.93 2.76 -9.22
CA LYS A 58 2.50 3.65 -8.23
C LYS A 58 3.53 2.94 -7.37
N VAL A 59 4.57 3.66 -6.99
CA VAL A 59 5.54 3.23 -5.98
C VAL A 59 5.52 4.25 -4.85
N GLU A 60 5.32 3.78 -3.63
CA GLU A 60 5.33 4.58 -2.42
C GLU A 60 6.47 4.13 -1.52
N ARG A 61 7.09 5.07 -0.79
CA ARG A 61 8.04 4.72 0.27
C ARG A 61 7.25 4.22 1.47
N LYS A 62 7.54 3.02 1.95
CA LYS A 62 6.94 2.51 3.18
C LYS A 62 7.49 3.35 4.35
N THR A 63 6.60 4.01 5.07
CA THR A 63 6.97 4.73 6.31
C THR A 63 6.65 3.81 7.49
N ALA A 64 7.48 3.81 8.53
CA ALA A 64 7.34 2.92 9.69
C ALA A 64 6.02 3.11 10.48
N ASN A 65 5.17 4.06 10.07
CA ASN A 65 3.91 4.43 10.73
C ASN A 65 2.66 4.11 9.89
N SER A 66 2.80 3.48 8.72
CA SER A 66 1.64 3.04 7.94
C SER A 66 1.20 1.66 8.43
N ASP A 67 0.31 1.63 9.42
CA ASP A 67 -0.49 0.47 9.87
C ASP A 67 -1.44 -0.06 8.77
N VAL A 68 -1.20 0.25 7.49
CA VAL A 68 -1.98 -0.25 6.36
C VAL A 68 -1.39 -1.60 5.96
N ILE A 69 -1.60 -2.59 6.82
CA ILE A 69 -1.51 -4.00 6.45
C ILE A 69 -2.83 -4.36 5.79
N ASP A 70 -2.75 -4.78 4.53
CA ASP A 70 -3.89 -5.20 3.73
C ASP A 70 -4.67 -6.33 4.44
N GLY A 71 -5.96 -6.11 4.71
CA GLY A 71 -6.87 -7.14 5.20
C GLY A 71 -7.06 -7.30 6.71
N GLN A 72 -6.41 -6.52 7.58
CA GLN A 72 -6.68 -6.61 9.02
C GLN A 72 -7.72 -5.57 9.45
N LEU A 73 -8.99 -5.99 9.57
CA LEU A 73 -10.02 -5.19 10.23
C LEU A 73 -9.58 -4.99 11.69
N ALA A 74 -9.11 -3.79 12.04
CA ALA A 74 -8.80 -3.46 13.42
C ALA A 74 -10.11 -3.48 14.23
N LEU A 75 -10.47 -4.64 14.77
CA LEU A 75 -11.50 -4.77 15.78
C LEU A 75 -10.95 -4.15 17.06
N ASP A 76 -11.21 -2.87 17.26
CA ASP A 76 -10.84 -2.17 18.49
C ASP A 76 -11.81 -2.58 19.60
N PHE A 77 -11.39 -3.49 20.46
CA PHE A 77 -12.14 -3.91 21.66
C PHE A 77 -11.97 -2.94 22.84
N ARG A 78 -11.24 -1.84 22.67
CA ARG A 78 -11.07 -0.84 23.73
C ARG A 78 -12.37 -0.05 23.89
N PRO A 79 -12.76 0.28 25.13
CA PRO A 79 -13.94 1.10 25.34
C PRO A 79 -13.78 2.46 24.67
N GLU A 80 -14.86 2.95 24.03
CA GLU A 80 -14.88 4.24 23.34
C GLU A 80 -14.34 5.35 24.27
N LYS A 81 -13.35 6.11 23.78
CA LYS A 81 -12.76 7.21 24.56
C LYS A 81 -13.85 8.22 24.90
N LYS A 82 -14.13 8.41 26.19
CA LYS A 82 -15.12 9.37 26.67
C LYS A 82 -14.85 10.77 26.10
N ARG A 83 -15.66 11.19 25.12
CA ARG A 83 -15.59 12.55 24.55
C ARG A 83 -16.07 13.54 25.61
N ARG A 84 -15.24 14.56 25.91
CA ARG A 84 -15.64 15.66 26.79
C ARG A 84 -16.81 16.40 26.14
N LYS A 85 -17.99 16.38 26.77
CA LYS A 85 -19.13 17.19 26.35
C LYS A 85 -18.73 18.66 26.52
N ARG A 86 -18.74 19.43 25.43
CA ARG A 86 -18.57 20.89 25.51
C ARG A 86 -19.80 21.46 26.19
N ARG A 87 -19.60 22.21 27.27
CA ARG A 87 -20.68 22.94 27.96
C ARG A 87 -21.15 24.06 27.03
N THR A 88 -22.38 24.00 26.57
CA THR A 88 -23.04 25.11 25.86
C THR A 88 -23.17 26.28 26.83
N LYS A 89 -22.70 27.47 26.43
CA LYS A 89 -22.96 28.72 27.15
C LYS A 89 -24.36 29.17 26.76
N GLU A 90 -25.33 29.01 27.64
CA GLU A 90 -26.58 29.77 27.57
C GLU A 90 -26.25 31.21 27.95
N TYR A 91 -26.50 32.12 27.00
CA TYR A 91 -26.42 33.55 27.24
C TYR A 91 -27.80 33.98 27.76
N TRP A 92 -27.86 34.36 29.04
CA TRP A 92 -28.92 35.18 29.61
C TRP A 92 -28.65 36.65 29.28
#